data_AF-A0A6C0JPQ6-F1
#
_entry.id   AF-A0A6C0JPQ6-F1
#
_cell.length_a   1.000
_cell.length_b   1.000
_cell.length_c   1.000
_cell.angle_alpha   90.00
_cell.angle_beta   90.00
_cell.angle_gamma   90.00
#
_symmetry.space_group_name_H-M   'P 1'
#
loop_
_entity.id
_entity.type
_entity.pdbx_description
1 polymer ?
#
loop_
_entity_poly.entity_id
_entity_poly.type
_entity_poly.pdbx_seq_one_letter_code
_entity_poly.pdbx_strand_id
1 'polypeptide(L)' 'HWLSINNAIPAKFIFIDNENPLKKYIYDGFVEPYVVECSIDIIFEFERIGYFKLLHKDENDVPNYLCIVNLK' A
#
# COMPACT_ATOMS: atom_id res chain seq x y z
N HIS A 1 -5.09 11.28 4.49
CA HIS A 1 -5.19 12.04 3.22
C HIS A 1 -6.53 11.70 2.56
N TRP A 2 -6.79 12.19 1.36
CA TRP A 2 -8.06 11.96 0.65
C TRP A 2 -7.78 11.52 -0.79
N LEU A 3 -8.74 10.82 -1.40
CA LEU A 3 -8.67 10.35 -2.78
C LEU A 3 -9.98 10.70 -3.50
N SER A 4 -9.91 10.90 -4.82
CA SER A 4 -11.11 11.08 -5.65
C SER A 4 -11.86 9.76 -5.80
N ILE A 5 -13.15 9.72 -5.44
CA ILE A 5 -13.98 8.50 -5.51
C ILE A 5 -14.05 7.89 -6.91
N ASN A 6 -13.96 8.71 -7.95
CA ASN A 6 -14.08 8.26 -9.35
C ASN A 6 -12.79 7.65 -9.89
N ASN A 7 -11.65 7.92 -9.26
CA ASN A 7 -10.34 7.53 -9.76
C ASN A 7 -9.57 6.65 -8.76
N ALA A 8 -10.09 6.45 -7.55
CA ALA A 8 -9.46 5.66 -6.52
C ALA A 8 -9.41 4.18 -6.95
N ILE A 9 -8.21 3.60 -6.96
CA ILE A 9 -8.00 2.19 -7.33
C ILE A 9 -7.99 1.35 -6.05
N PRO A 10 -8.77 0.26 -5.96
CA PRO A 10 -8.72 -0.67 -4.82
C PRO A 10 -7.31 -1.21 -4.61
N ALA A 11 -6.88 -1.29 -3.36
CA ALA A 11 -5.58 -1.81 -2.99
C ALA A 11 -5.63 -2.48 -1.61
N LYS A 12 -4.61 -3.30 -1.32
CA LYS A 12 -4.38 -3.89 0.00
C LYS A 12 -3.12 -3.35 0.62
N PHE A 13 -3.18 -3.04 1.91
CA PHE A 13 -2.06 -2.51 2.70
C PHE A 13 -1.65 -3.53 3.74
N ILE A 14 -0.40 -3.98 3.66
CA ILE A 14 0.19 -5.00 4.52
C ILE A 14 1.11 -4.31 5.51
N PHE A 15 0.83 -4.49 6.80
CA PHE A 15 1.66 -4.02 7.90
C PHE A 15 2.25 -5.23 8.62
N ILE A 16 3.56 -5.22 8.80
CA ILE A 16 4.25 -6.23 9.63
C ILE A 16 4.26 -5.72 11.07
N ASP A 17 3.93 -6.60 12.01
CA ASP A 17 4.00 -6.28 13.43
C ASP A 17 5.46 -6.07 13.87
N ASN A 18 5.71 -4.96 14.56
CA ASN A 18 7.06 -4.57 14.96
C ASN A 18 7.64 -5.46 16.08
N GLU A 19 6.78 -6.07 16.91
CA GLU A 19 7.20 -6.93 18.01
C GLU A 19 7.29 -8.40 17.56
N ASN A 20 6.41 -8.82 16.64
CA ASN A 20 6.38 -10.17 16.09
C ASN A 20 6.30 -10.17 14.55
N PRO A 21 7.44 -10.21 13.84
CA PRO A 21 7.47 -10.16 12.37
C PRO A 21 6.73 -11.28 11.64
N LEU A 22 6.37 -12.37 12.32
CA LEU A 22 5.54 -13.45 11.74
C LEU A 22 4.07 -13.05 11.65
N LYS A 23 3.66 -11.99 12.35
CA LYS A 23 2.31 -11.45 12.34
C LYS A 23 2.22 -10.30 11.34
N LYS A 24 1.22 -10.38 10.46
CA LYS A 24 0.89 -9.33 9.50
C LYS A 24 -0.57 -8.92 9.63
N TYR A 25 -0.83 -7.64 9.41
CA TYR A 25 -2.17 -7.07 9.34
C TYR A 25 -2.41 -6.60 7.91
N ILE A 26 -3.55 -6.96 7.34
CA ILE A 26 -3.92 -6.60 5.97
C ILE A 26 -5.19 -5.76 6.04
N TYR A 27 -5.15 -4.59 5.40
CA TYR A 27 -6.26 -3.66 5.33
C TYR A 27 -6.64 -3.43 3.87
N ASP A 28 -7.92 -3.49 3.57
CA ASP A 28 -8.45 -3.06 2.28
C ASP A 28 -8.57 -1.53 2.26
N GLY A 29 -8.25 -0.92 1.12
CA GLY A 29 -8.35 0.51 0.94
C GLY A 29 -8.21 0.91 -0.52
N PHE A 30 -7.74 2.14 -0.75
CA PHE A 30 -7.61 2.69 -2.09
C PHE A 30 -6.32 3.50 -2.25
N VAL A 31 -5.84 3.59 -3.48
CA VAL A 31 -4.68 4.43 -3.88
C VAL A 31 -5.06 5.32 -5.07
N GLU A 32 -4.24 6.33 -5.35
CA GLU A 32 -4.36 7.11 -6.59
C GLU A 32 -3.86 6.30 -7.81
N PRO A 33 -4.37 6.59 -9.03
CA PRO A 33 -3.99 5.84 -10.24
C PRO A 33 -2.49 5.80 -10.51
N TYR A 34 -1.81 6.93 -10.30
CA TYR A 34 -0.40 7.11 -10.60
C TYR A 34 0.50 6.05 -9.92
N VAL A 35 0.15 5.63 -8.70
CA VAL A 35 0.93 4.66 -7.91
C VAL A 35 0.88 3.27 -8.55
N VAL A 36 -0.16 2.95 -9.31
CA VAL A 36 -0.31 1.65 -9.99
C VAL A 36 0.39 1.62 -11.35
N GLU A 37 0.58 2.77 -11.98
CA GLU A 37 1.27 2.91 -13.27
C GLU A 37 2.80 2.90 -13.13
N CYS A 38 3.29 3.06 -11.91
CA CYS A 38 4.70 3.15 -11.58
C CYS A 38 5.38 1.78 -11.48
N SER A 39 6.71 1.75 -11.68
CA SER A 39 7.53 0.54 -11.51
C SER A 39 7.45 -0.03 -10.08
N ILE A 40 7.52 -1.36 -9.95
CA ILE A 40 7.54 -2.09 -8.67
C ILE A 40 8.70 -1.70 -7.75
N ASP A 41 9.75 -1.09 -8.31
CA ASP A 41 10.93 -0.66 -7.55
C ASP A 41 10.76 0.68 -6.85
N ILE A 42 9.66 1.40 -7.09
CA ILE A 42 9.39 2.69 -6.46
C ILE A 42 8.83 2.49 -5.05
N ILE A 43 9.34 3.29 -4.12
CA ILE A 43 8.82 3.42 -2.76
C ILE A 43 7.99 4.71 -2.69
N PHE A 44 6.75 4.58 -2.23
CA PHE A 44 5.81 5.69 -2.08
C PHE A 44 5.68 6.08 -0.62
N GLU A 45 5.70 7.37 -0.34
CA GLU A 45 5.18 7.88 0.93
C GLU A 45 3.68 8.13 0.78
N PHE A 46 2.85 7.35 1.46
CA PHE A 46 1.44 7.69 1.61
C PHE A 46 1.28 8.66 2.78
N GLU A 47 0.88 9.90 2.46
CA GLU A 47 0.84 11.01 3.40
C GLU A 47 0.19 10.64 4.75
N ARG A 48 0.87 10.96 5.85
CA ARG A 48 0.41 10.71 7.23
C ARG A 48 0.23 9.23 7.60
N ILE A 49 0.69 8.30 6.77
CA ILE A 49 0.64 6.86 7.06
C ILE A 49 2.05 6.28 7.16
N GLY A 50 2.82 6.29 6.07
CA GLY A 50 4.06 5.51 6.00
C GLY A 50 4.67 5.47 4.61
N TYR A 51 5.81 4.81 4.54
CA TYR A 51 6.50 4.47 3.30
C TYR A 51 6.13 3.04 2.88
N PHE A 52 5.72 2.86 1.64
CA PHE A 52 5.17 1.62 1.11
C PHE A 52 5.85 1.22 -0.19
N LYS A 53 6.00 -0.09 -0.39
CA LYS A 53 6.47 -0.68 -1.64
C LYS A 53 5.43 -1.65 -2.18
N LEU A 54 5.22 -1.64 -3.49
CA LEU A 54 4.40 -2.67 -4.15
C LEU A 54 5.08 -4.04 -3.99
N LEU A 55 4.41 -4.97 -3.32
CA LEU A 55 4.93 -6.32 -3.08
C LEU A 55 4.57 -7.26 -4.25
N HIS A 56 3.29 -7.28 -4.61
CA HIS A 56 2.75 -8.04 -5.74
C HIS A 56 1.35 -7.51 -6.10
N LYS A 57 0.80 -7.98 -7.21
CA LYS A 57 -0.64 -7.88 -7.52
C LYS A 57 -1.28 -9.26 -7.39
N ASP A 58 -2.50 -9.32 -6.90
CA ASP A 58 -3.22 -10.59 -6.78
C ASP A 58 -3.85 -11.05 -8.11
N GLU A 59 -4.57 -12.17 -8.09
CA GLU A 59 -5.23 -12.77 -9.26
C GLU A 59 -6.26 -11.85 -9.95
N ASN A 60 -6.71 -10.80 -9.28
CA ASN A 60 -7.64 -9.79 -9.81
C ASN A 60 -6.92 -8.48 -10.18
N ASP A 61 -5.60 -8.50 -10.31
CA ASP A 61 -4.71 -7.34 -10.52
C ASP A 61 -4.76 -6.31 -9.39
N VAL A 62 -5.26 -6.67 -8.19
CA VAL A 62 -5.31 -5.75 -7.05
C VAL A 62 -3.92 -5.61 -6.43
N PRO A 63 -3.35 -4.39 -6.35
CA PRO A 63 -2.02 -4.18 -5.81
C PRO A 63 -1.97 -4.35 -4.28
N ASN A 64 -0.96 -5.06 -3.82
CA ASN A 64 -0.67 -5.30 -2.40
C ASN A 64 0.60 -4.52 -2.02
N TYR A 65 0.43 -3.45 -1.24
CA TYR A 65 1.51 -2.58 -0.78
C TYR A 65 1.97 -2.97 0.62
N LEU A 66 3.27 -3.25 0.77
CA LEU A 66 3.91 -3.50 2.06
C LEU A 66 4.37 -2.18 2.68
N CYS A 67 3.93 -1.90 3.91
CA CYS A 67 4.49 -0.82 4.73
C CYS A 67 5.91 -1.19 5.14
N ILE A 68 6.89 -0.40 4.70
CA ILE A 68 8.30 -0.53 5.06
C ILE A 68 8.56 0.21 6.39
N VAL A 69 8.00 1.41 6.53
CA VAL A 69 8.20 2.28 7.70
C VAL A 69 6.93 3.08 7.96
N ASN A 70 6.37 2.98 9.16
CA ASN A 70 5.28 3.87 9.60
C ASN A 70 5.84 5.26 9.92
N LEU A 71 5.11 6.32 9.57
CA LEU A 71 5.44 7.66 10.05
C LEU A 71 5.18 7.75 11.57
N LYS A 72 5.99 8.57 12.26
CA LYS A 72 5.84 8.83 13.70
C LYS A 72 4.74 9.85 13.99
#